data_AF-A0A956DCY9-F1
#
_entry.id   AF-A0A956DCY9-F1
#
_cell.length_a   1.000
_cell.length_b   1.000
_cell.length_c   1.000
_cell.angle_alpha   90.00
_cell.angle_beta   90.00
_cell.angle_gamma   90.00
#
_symmetry.space_group_name_H-M   'P 1'
#
loop_
_entity.id
_entity.type
_entity.pdbx_description
1 polymer ?
#
loop_
_entity_poly.entity_id
_entity_poly.type
_entity_poly.pdbx_seq_one_letter_code
_entity_poly.pdbx_strand_id
1 'polypeptide(L)'
;HVIERNVIANCARGIGLGLQAEVHDTVIVNNTVFSEHAGSGEHDVGIVVERAHDTRVEHNTVFFSSPEAYANGIEYRWGSTSNLTLTNNLTNRLIRARDGATGTLAGNVTDAEAADFVDAAAADLHLARCDLEGIAGAGAASDVADDLDGDARAAASDVGADECVE
;
A
#
# COMPACT_ATOMS: atom_id res chain seq x y z
N HIS A 1 -14.16 -8.80 -1.76
CA HIS A 1 -13.47 -9.42 -0.60
C HIS A 1 -12.84 -8.34 0.29
N VAL A 2 -12.50 -8.64 1.54
CA VAL A 2 -11.71 -7.71 2.38
C VAL A 2 -10.39 -8.37 2.73
N ILE A 3 -9.29 -7.69 2.45
CA ILE A 3 -7.92 -8.06 2.80
C ILE A 3 -7.41 -6.94 3.69
N GLU A 4 -7.44 -7.15 5.00
CA GLU A 4 -7.16 -6.08 5.96
C GLU A 4 -6.23 -6.51 7.09
N ARG A 5 -5.46 -5.54 7.61
CA ARG A 5 -4.63 -5.67 8.82
C ARG A 5 -3.65 -6.84 8.79
N ASN A 6 -3.00 -7.07 7.64
CA ASN A 6 -1.97 -8.10 7.49
C ASN A 6 -0.58 -7.48 7.51
N VAL A 7 0.36 -8.17 8.16
CA VAL A 7 1.80 -7.91 8.07
C VAL A 7 2.45 -8.97 7.18
N ILE A 8 2.98 -8.55 6.03
CA ILE A 8 3.50 -9.44 4.99
C ILE A 8 4.95 -9.07 4.71
N ALA A 9 5.87 -10.04 4.78
CA ALA A 9 7.29 -9.81 4.57
C ALA A 9 7.89 -10.83 3.59
N ASN A 10 8.84 -10.36 2.77
CA ASN A 10 9.72 -11.16 1.91
C ASN A 10 8.97 -12.17 1.02
N CYS A 11 7.83 -11.75 0.47
CA CYS A 11 7.06 -12.53 -0.50
C CYS A 11 7.34 -12.05 -1.93
N ALA A 12 7.19 -12.95 -2.91
CA ALA A 12 7.36 -12.60 -4.32
C ALA A 12 6.38 -11.54 -4.80
N ARG A 13 5.14 -11.64 -4.35
CA ARG A 13 4.13 -10.58 -4.41
C ARG A 13 3.41 -10.61 -3.08
N GLY A 14 3.37 -9.49 -2.36
CA GLY A 14 2.76 -9.44 -1.03
C GLY A 14 1.26 -9.72 -1.09
N ILE A 15 0.54 -8.92 -1.87
CA ILE A 15 -0.89 -9.10 -2.14
C ILE A 15 -1.08 -9.14 -3.66
N GLY A 16 -1.69 -10.22 -4.16
CA GLY A 16 -2.02 -10.36 -5.57
C GLY A 16 -3.50 -10.61 -5.78
N LEU A 17 -4.12 -9.79 -6.62
CA LEU A 17 -5.56 -9.84 -6.89
C LEU A 17 -5.82 -10.00 -8.40
N GLY A 18 -6.61 -11.01 -8.78
CA GLY A 18 -7.14 -11.19 -10.14
C GLY A 18 -6.15 -11.58 -11.25
N LEU A 19 -5.06 -12.26 -10.89
CA LEU A 19 -4.02 -12.73 -11.83
C LEU A 19 -4.57 -13.51 -13.03
N GLN A 20 -5.55 -14.38 -12.82
CA GLN A 20 -6.10 -15.27 -13.86
C GLN A 20 -7.57 -15.01 -14.21
N ALA A 21 -8.31 -14.33 -13.35
CA ALA A 21 -9.76 -14.16 -13.49
C ALA A 21 -10.17 -12.79 -12.97
N GLU A 22 -11.31 -12.31 -13.48
CA GLU A 22 -11.93 -11.08 -13.00
C GLU A 22 -12.36 -11.23 -11.53
N VAL A 23 -12.22 -10.12 -10.79
CA VAL A 23 -12.67 -10.03 -9.40
C VAL A 23 -13.43 -8.72 -9.18
N HIS A 24 -14.33 -8.71 -8.21
CA HIS A 24 -15.23 -7.60 -7.95
C HIS A 24 -15.24 -7.22 -6.47
N ASP A 25 -15.62 -5.98 -6.17
CA ASP A 25 -16.01 -5.50 -4.84
C ASP A 25 -14.98 -5.86 -3.77
N THR A 26 -13.70 -5.56 -4.03
CA THR A 26 -12.58 -5.92 -3.15
C THR A 26 -11.95 -4.70 -2.49
N VAL A 27 -11.68 -4.81 -1.19
CA VAL A 27 -11.02 -3.80 -0.39
C VAL A 27 -9.70 -4.40 0.11
N ILE A 28 -8.59 -3.72 -0.18
CA ILE A 28 -7.25 -4.02 0.32
C ILE A 28 -6.88 -2.83 1.22
N VAL A 29 -6.92 -3.01 2.54
CA VAL A 29 -6.84 -1.88 3.49
C VAL A 29 -5.97 -2.16 4.71
N ASN A 30 -5.22 -1.18 5.20
CA ASN A 30 -4.41 -1.31 6.44
C ASN A 30 -3.44 -2.49 6.42
N ASN A 31 -2.86 -2.86 5.27
CA ASN A 31 -1.84 -3.91 5.22
C ASN A 31 -0.44 -3.31 5.13
N THR A 32 0.54 -4.02 5.71
CA THR A 32 1.96 -3.73 5.52
C THR A 32 2.60 -4.80 4.64
N VAL A 33 3.41 -4.35 3.67
CA VAL A 33 4.18 -5.23 2.79
C VAL A 33 5.64 -4.79 2.79
N PHE A 34 6.52 -5.68 3.24
CA PHE A 34 7.95 -5.45 3.31
C PHE A 34 8.73 -6.42 2.40
N SER A 35 9.84 -5.95 1.82
CA SER A 35 10.84 -6.82 1.20
C SER A 35 12.25 -6.26 1.35
N GLU A 36 13.18 -7.11 1.79
CA GLU A 36 14.61 -6.77 1.85
C GLU A 36 15.41 -7.15 0.60
N HIS A 37 14.77 -7.81 -0.35
CA HIS A 37 15.44 -8.43 -1.49
C HIS A 37 15.50 -7.50 -2.71
N ALA A 38 16.54 -7.69 -3.53
CA ALA A 38 16.60 -7.10 -4.86
C ALA A 38 15.45 -7.62 -5.75
N GLY A 39 15.08 -6.84 -6.78
CA GLY A 39 14.02 -7.22 -7.70
C GLY A 39 14.35 -8.49 -8.48
N SER A 40 13.48 -9.49 -8.43
CA SER A 40 13.60 -10.73 -9.19
C SER A 40 12.23 -11.35 -9.48
N GLY A 41 12.18 -12.55 -10.10
CA GLY A 41 10.92 -13.29 -10.24
C GLY A 41 10.33 -13.76 -8.91
N GLU A 42 11.16 -13.81 -7.88
CA GLU A 42 10.86 -14.22 -6.50
C GLU A 42 10.65 -13.03 -5.57
N HIS A 43 10.88 -11.79 -6.04
CA HIS A 43 10.66 -10.52 -5.31
C HIS A 43 10.31 -9.41 -6.30
N ASP A 44 9.02 -9.28 -6.57
CA ASP A 44 8.42 -8.36 -7.54
C ASP A 44 7.68 -7.24 -6.79
N VAL A 45 6.53 -6.83 -7.28
CA VAL A 45 5.64 -5.82 -6.70
C VAL A 45 5.03 -6.21 -5.34
N GLY A 46 4.81 -5.22 -4.47
CA GLY A 46 4.24 -5.42 -3.13
C GLY A 46 2.74 -5.72 -3.19
N ILE A 47 1.96 -4.86 -3.85
CA ILE A 47 0.52 -5.07 -4.10
C ILE A 47 0.27 -5.01 -5.61
N VAL A 48 -0.33 -6.06 -6.18
CA VAL A 48 -0.75 -6.08 -7.59
C VAL A 48 -2.25 -6.31 -7.74
N VAL A 49 -2.88 -5.46 -8.55
CA VAL A 49 -4.30 -5.53 -8.88
C VAL A 49 -4.48 -5.77 -10.38
N GLU A 50 -5.08 -6.88 -10.74
CA GLU A 50 -5.25 -7.31 -12.13
C GLU A 50 -6.71 -7.67 -12.38
N ARG A 51 -7.33 -7.17 -13.47
CA ARG A 51 -8.72 -7.49 -13.85
C ARG A 51 -9.72 -7.27 -12.70
N ALA A 52 -9.51 -6.23 -11.92
CA ALA A 52 -10.32 -5.95 -10.74
C ALA A 52 -11.32 -4.84 -11.01
N HIS A 53 -12.55 -5.05 -10.54
CA HIS A 53 -13.65 -4.12 -10.69
C HIS A 53 -14.11 -3.65 -9.31
N ASP A 54 -14.48 -2.37 -9.21
CA ASP A 54 -15.05 -1.79 -7.99
C ASP A 54 -14.18 -2.07 -6.75
N THR A 55 -12.86 -1.88 -6.94
CA THR A 55 -11.83 -2.25 -5.96
C THR A 55 -11.22 -1.01 -5.32
N ARG A 56 -10.97 -1.08 -4.01
CA ARG A 56 -10.36 -0.03 -3.21
C ARG A 56 -9.04 -0.55 -2.63
N VAL A 57 -7.95 0.19 -2.83
CA VAL A 57 -6.63 -0.08 -2.23
C VAL A 57 -6.28 1.12 -1.37
N GLU A 58 -6.45 1.01 -0.07
CA GLU A 58 -6.48 2.17 0.81
C GLU A 58 -5.61 1.99 2.04
N HIS A 59 -4.89 3.04 2.45
CA HIS A 59 -4.13 2.99 3.71
C HIS A 59 -3.24 1.72 3.82
N ASN A 60 -2.53 1.34 2.77
CA ASN A 60 -1.54 0.27 2.87
C ASN A 60 -0.13 0.89 2.91
N THR A 61 0.79 0.24 3.62
CA THR A 61 2.21 0.62 3.62
C THR A 61 3.02 -0.43 2.86
N VAL A 62 3.77 -0.03 1.83
CA VAL A 62 4.67 -0.92 1.08
C VAL A 62 6.09 -0.38 1.09
N PHE A 63 7.02 -1.09 1.72
CA PHE A 63 8.41 -0.66 1.84
C PHE A 63 9.42 -1.71 1.38
N PHE A 64 10.29 -1.34 0.44
CA PHE A 64 11.37 -2.19 -0.03
C PHE A 64 12.74 -1.61 0.32
N SER A 65 13.50 -2.30 1.18
CA SER A 65 14.77 -1.77 1.72
C SER A 65 15.98 -1.96 0.80
N SER A 66 15.92 -2.91 -0.15
CA SER A 66 17.02 -3.10 -1.11
C SER A 66 17.13 -1.92 -2.09
N PRO A 67 18.34 -1.36 -2.32
CA PRO A 67 18.53 -0.34 -3.35
C PRO A 67 18.26 -0.86 -4.77
N GLU A 68 18.33 -2.18 -4.96
CA GLU A 68 18.06 -2.87 -6.23
C GLU A 68 16.65 -3.49 -6.28
N ALA A 69 15.75 -3.12 -5.35
CA ALA A 69 14.39 -3.66 -5.35
C ALA A 69 13.60 -3.25 -6.60
N TYR A 70 12.53 -4.00 -6.86
CA TYR A 70 11.62 -3.69 -7.96
C TYR A 70 11.06 -2.26 -7.86
N ALA A 71 10.85 -1.61 -9.01
CA ALA A 71 10.57 -0.18 -9.07
C ALA A 71 9.14 0.20 -8.64
N ASN A 72 8.19 -0.74 -8.71
CA ASN A 72 6.78 -0.50 -8.37
C ASN A 72 6.45 -1.17 -7.03
N GLY A 73 5.96 -0.39 -6.06
CA GLY A 73 5.45 -0.91 -4.79
C GLY A 73 4.01 -1.37 -4.93
N ILE A 74 3.22 -0.62 -5.69
CA ILE A 74 1.84 -0.95 -6.02
C ILE A 74 1.67 -0.86 -7.54
N GLU A 75 1.07 -1.88 -8.13
CA GLU A 75 0.82 -1.93 -9.57
C GLU A 75 -0.63 -2.34 -9.86
N TYR A 76 -1.19 -1.78 -10.91
CA TYR A 76 -2.48 -2.21 -11.43
C TYR A 76 -2.42 -2.40 -12.95
N ARG A 77 -3.02 -3.50 -13.41
CA ARG A 77 -2.85 -4.00 -14.77
C ARG A 77 -4.16 -4.37 -15.44
N TRP A 78 -4.07 -4.42 -16.78
CA TRP A 78 -5.10 -4.77 -17.75
C TRP A 78 -6.20 -3.72 -17.89
N GLY A 79 -6.53 -3.39 -19.13
CA GLY A 79 -7.60 -2.43 -19.45
C GLY A 79 -9.01 -2.87 -19.08
N SER A 80 -9.20 -4.11 -18.59
CA SER A 80 -10.47 -4.53 -17.98
C SER A 80 -10.61 -4.04 -16.54
N THR A 81 -9.51 -3.74 -15.83
CA THR A 81 -9.58 -3.16 -14.47
C THR A 81 -10.32 -1.83 -14.52
N SER A 82 -11.38 -1.68 -13.73
CA SER A 82 -12.28 -0.52 -13.77
C SER A 82 -12.76 -0.13 -12.38
N ASN A 83 -13.05 1.16 -12.18
CA ASN A 83 -13.48 1.71 -10.89
C ASN A 83 -12.50 1.35 -9.74
N LEU A 84 -11.21 1.26 -10.07
CA LEU A 84 -10.15 1.09 -9.09
C LEU A 84 -9.82 2.43 -8.45
N THR A 85 -9.81 2.46 -7.11
CA THR A 85 -9.33 3.60 -6.33
C THR A 85 -8.10 3.18 -5.53
N LEU A 86 -7.11 4.07 -5.49
CA LEU A 86 -5.92 3.91 -4.66
C LEU A 86 -5.78 5.17 -3.81
N THR A 87 -6.05 5.06 -2.51
CA THR A 87 -6.16 6.22 -1.62
C THR A 87 -5.25 6.08 -0.41
N ASN A 88 -4.49 7.11 -0.05
CA ASN A 88 -3.70 7.16 1.18
C ASN A 88 -2.74 5.97 1.39
N ASN A 89 -2.21 5.36 0.33
CA ASN A 89 -1.17 4.35 0.47
C ASN A 89 0.20 5.03 0.64
N LEU A 90 1.02 4.47 1.51
CA LEU A 90 2.40 4.90 1.75
C LEU A 90 3.36 3.90 1.12
N THR A 91 4.30 4.36 0.30
CA THR A 91 5.34 3.48 -0.24
C THR A 91 6.63 4.24 -0.54
N ASN A 92 7.75 3.53 -0.65
CA ASN A 92 9.02 4.08 -1.12
C ASN A 92 9.30 3.77 -2.60
N ARG A 93 8.25 3.39 -3.35
CA ARG A 93 8.30 2.96 -4.75
C ARG A 93 7.16 3.57 -5.54
N LEU A 94 7.12 3.31 -6.85
CA LEU A 94 6.05 3.84 -7.70
C LEU A 94 4.71 3.14 -7.44
N ILE A 95 3.62 3.91 -7.55
CA ILE A 95 2.28 3.40 -7.79
C ILE A 95 2.02 3.50 -9.30
N ARG A 96 1.89 2.36 -10.00
CA ARG A 96 2.02 2.33 -11.46
C ARG A 96 0.84 1.65 -12.18
N ALA A 97 0.23 2.39 -13.11
CA ALA A 97 -0.64 1.82 -14.14
C ALA A 97 0.18 1.09 -15.21
N ARG A 98 -0.27 -0.11 -15.60
CA ARG A 98 0.29 -0.86 -16.73
C ARG A 98 -0.79 -1.52 -17.56
N ASP A 99 -0.41 -1.91 -18.77
CA ASP A 99 -1.22 -2.76 -19.67
C ASP A 99 -2.65 -2.24 -19.92
N GLY A 100 -2.78 -0.91 -20.00
CA GLY A 100 -4.04 -0.22 -20.30
C GLY A 100 -4.97 -0.01 -19.10
N ALA A 101 -4.58 -0.40 -17.89
CA ALA A 101 -5.39 -0.17 -16.69
C ALA A 101 -5.52 1.31 -16.34
N THR A 102 -6.61 1.66 -15.67
CA THR A 102 -6.86 2.99 -15.12
C THR A 102 -7.22 2.87 -13.63
N GLY A 103 -7.01 3.95 -12.90
CA GLY A 103 -7.36 4.06 -11.50
C GLY A 103 -7.39 5.51 -11.06
N THR A 104 -8.17 5.81 -10.03
CA THR A 104 -8.21 7.13 -9.39
C THR A 104 -7.29 7.12 -8.17
N LEU A 105 -6.33 8.05 -8.14
CA LEU A 105 -5.34 8.16 -7.06
C LEU A 105 -5.63 9.43 -6.24
N ALA A 106 -5.58 9.31 -4.92
CA ALA A 106 -5.69 10.45 -4.00
C ALA A 106 -4.86 10.22 -2.73
N GLY A 107 -4.15 11.25 -2.23
CA GLY A 107 -3.46 11.21 -0.94
C GLY A 107 -2.34 10.16 -0.78
N ASN A 108 -1.92 9.46 -1.84
CA ASN A 108 -0.81 8.49 -1.74
C ASN A 108 0.54 9.20 -1.68
N VAL A 109 1.48 8.61 -0.94
CA VAL A 109 2.86 9.07 -0.78
C VAL A 109 3.79 7.96 -1.31
N THR A 110 4.80 8.32 -2.10
CA THR A 110 5.63 7.36 -2.87
C THR A 110 7.13 7.45 -2.62
N ASP A 111 7.51 8.29 -1.66
CA ASP A 111 8.87 8.65 -1.28
C ASP A 111 9.14 8.38 0.21
N ALA A 112 8.44 7.40 0.81
CA ALA A 112 8.69 6.97 2.19
C ALA A 112 10.17 6.59 2.40
N GLU A 113 10.72 6.93 3.55
CA GLU A 113 12.09 6.63 3.94
C GLU A 113 12.11 5.62 5.09
N ALA A 114 13.24 4.92 5.27
CA ALA A 114 13.39 3.96 6.37
C ALA A 114 13.20 4.63 7.75
N ALA A 115 13.53 5.93 7.86
CA ALA A 115 13.42 6.70 9.09
C ALA A 115 11.99 7.13 9.44
N ASP A 116 11.04 6.94 8.51
CA ASP A 116 9.62 7.17 8.78
C ASP A 116 9.04 6.07 9.65
N PHE A 117 9.73 4.93 9.79
CA PHE A 117 9.24 3.75 10.49
C PHE A 117 10.03 3.43 11.76
N VAL A 118 9.37 2.78 12.72
CA VAL A 118 9.98 2.35 14.00
C VAL A 118 11.19 1.44 13.77
N ASP A 119 11.05 0.39 12.96
CA ASP A 119 12.16 -0.48 12.53
C ASP A 119 11.88 -1.11 11.17
N ALA A 120 12.09 -0.33 10.10
CA ALA A 120 11.88 -0.79 8.73
C ALA A 120 12.69 -2.05 8.38
N ALA A 121 13.87 -2.26 8.98
CA ALA A 121 14.71 -3.43 8.70
C ALA A 121 14.12 -4.72 9.29
N ALA A 122 13.32 -4.61 10.35
CA ALA A 122 12.58 -5.71 10.95
C ALA A 122 11.15 -5.86 10.40
N ALA A 123 10.80 -5.14 9.33
CA ALA A 123 9.43 -5.03 8.80
C ALA A 123 8.42 -4.40 9.77
N ASP A 124 8.90 -3.67 10.79
CA ASP A 124 8.07 -2.85 11.66
C ASP A 124 7.83 -1.50 10.98
N LEU A 125 6.70 -1.42 10.28
CA LEU A 125 6.30 -0.28 9.45
C LEU A 125 5.28 0.64 10.13
N HIS A 126 5.19 0.61 11.47
CA HIS A 126 4.52 1.67 12.23
C HIS A 126 5.30 2.97 12.09
N LEU A 127 4.60 4.11 12.09
CA LEU A 127 5.20 5.42 11.96
C LEU A 127 6.05 5.72 13.20
N ALA A 128 7.29 6.15 12.99
CA ALA A 128 8.22 6.44 14.07
C ALA A 128 7.84 7.69 14.87
N ARG A 129 7.08 8.62 14.24
CA ARG A 129 6.73 9.94 14.80
C ARG A 129 5.42 10.44 14.22
N CYS A 130 4.68 11.22 15.01
CA CYS A 130 3.38 11.78 14.60
C CYS A 130 3.50 13.17 13.93
N ASP A 131 4.72 13.58 13.54
CA ASP A 131 5.02 14.87 12.90
C ASP A 131 5.73 14.71 11.55
N LEU A 132 5.59 13.54 10.90
CA LEU A 132 6.16 13.26 9.59
C LEU A 132 5.50 14.12 8.50
N GLU A 133 6.27 15.04 7.93
CA GLU A 133 5.79 15.95 6.88
C GLU A 133 5.28 15.18 5.67
N GLY A 134 4.04 15.47 5.24
CA GLY A 134 3.42 14.81 4.09
C GLY A 134 2.86 13.41 4.37
N ILE A 135 3.05 12.86 5.58
CA ILE A 135 2.50 11.57 6.01
C ILE A 135 1.49 11.77 7.14
N ALA A 136 1.92 12.38 8.25
CA ALA A 136 1.09 12.56 9.43
C ALA A 136 -0.01 13.60 9.17
N GLY A 137 -1.27 13.20 9.32
CA GLY A 137 -2.46 14.00 9.05
C GLY A 137 -2.60 14.47 7.61
N ALA A 138 -1.88 13.86 6.66
CA ALA A 138 -1.79 14.30 5.27
C ALA A 138 -2.69 13.52 4.31
N GLY A 139 -3.42 12.51 4.82
CA GLY A 139 -4.33 11.69 4.03
C GLY A 139 -5.46 12.51 3.38
N ALA A 140 -5.87 12.08 2.19
CA ALA A 140 -7.13 12.49 1.60
C ALA A 140 -8.32 11.93 2.40
N ALA A 141 -9.51 12.52 2.22
CA ALA A 141 -10.72 12.05 2.90
C ALA A 141 -11.01 10.57 2.61
N SER A 142 -11.23 9.80 3.66
CA SER A 142 -11.45 8.35 3.66
C SER A 142 -12.54 7.99 4.67
N ASP A 143 -13.24 6.87 4.45
CA ASP A 143 -14.21 6.29 5.40
C ASP A 143 -13.61 5.15 6.24
N VAL A 144 -12.32 4.85 6.05
CA VAL A 144 -11.57 3.85 6.84
C VAL A 144 -11.46 4.37 8.28
N ALA A 145 -12.05 3.63 9.21
CA ALA A 145 -12.26 4.10 10.59
C ALA A 145 -11.13 3.74 11.56
N ASP A 146 -10.40 2.66 11.27
CA ASP A 146 -9.29 2.17 12.09
C ASP A 146 -8.04 1.91 11.22
N ASP A 147 -6.92 1.61 11.86
CA ASP A 147 -5.62 1.36 11.23
C ASP A 147 -5.22 -0.14 11.28
N LEU A 148 -3.92 -0.42 11.17
CA LEU A 148 -3.35 -1.78 11.25
C LEU A 148 -3.62 -2.46 12.60
N ASP A 149 -3.54 -1.71 13.70
CA ASP A 149 -3.65 -2.21 15.07
C ASP A 149 -5.09 -2.13 15.61
N GLY A 150 -5.97 -1.44 14.89
CA GLY A 150 -7.36 -1.21 15.28
C GLY A 150 -7.55 0.10 16.04
N ASP A 151 -6.55 0.97 16.03
CA ASP A 151 -6.64 2.31 16.58
C ASP A 151 -7.46 3.22 15.67
N ALA A 152 -8.27 4.08 16.28
CA ALA A 152 -9.20 4.92 15.55
C ALA A 152 -8.46 6.01 14.79
N ARG A 153 -8.75 6.15 13.49
CA ARG A 153 -8.15 7.21 12.68
C ARG A 153 -8.70 8.59 13.04
N ALA A 154 -7.82 9.58 13.05
CA ALA A 154 -8.22 10.97 13.17
C ALA A 154 -8.98 11.44 11.91
N ALA A 155 -9.68 12.57 12.04
CA ALA A 155 -10.41 13.16 10.92
C ALA A 155 -9.49 13.57 9.75
N ALA A 156 -8.25 13.92 10.05
CA ALA A 156 -7.16 14.01 9.09
C ALA A 156 -6.25 12.83 9.36
N SER A 157 -6.45 11.74 8.62
CA SER A 157 -5.76 10.47 8.86
C SER A 157 -4.34 10.49 8.33
N ASP A 158 -3.51 9.63 8.89
CA ASP A 158 -2.15 9.42 8.41
C ASP A 158 -2.16 8.64 7.08
N VAL A 159 -1.15 8.87 6.25
CA VAL A 159 -0.93 8.11 5.03
C VAL A 159 -0.26 6.78 5.37
N GLY A 160 -0.81 5.68 4.85
CA GLY A 160 -0.32 4.33 5.13
C GLY A 160 -1.21 3.55 6.09
N ALA A 161 -0.72 2.38 6.49
CA ALA A 161 -1.45 1.39 7.28
C ALA A 161 -1.58 1.73 8.76
N ASP A 162 -0.71 2.57 9.28
CA ASP A 162 -0.65 2.94 10.69
C ASP A 162 -1.25 4.34 10.90
N GLU A 163 -1.89 4.56 12.04
CA GLU A 163 -2.22 5.89 12.54
C GLU A 163 -1.35 6.15 13.77
N CYS A 164 -0.49 7.15 13.70
CA CYS A 164 0.47 7.41 14.76
C CYS A 164 -0.23 7.78 16.08
N VAL A 165 0.08 7.03 17.13
CA VAL A 165 -0.41 7.27 18.49
C VAL A 165 0.76 7.74 19.36
N GLU A 166 0.60 8.86 20.05
CA GLU A 166 1.58 9.37 21.03
C GLU A 166 1.67 8.55 22.32
#